data_AF-A0A485A8K4-F1
#
_entry.id   AF-A0A485A8K4-F1
#
_cell.length_a   1.000
_cell.length_b   1.000
_cell.length_c   1.000
_cell.angle_alpha   90.00
_cell.angle_beta   90.00
_cell.angle_gamma   90.00
#
_symmetry.space_group_name_H-M   'P 1'
#
loop_
_entity.id
_entity.type
_entity.pdbx_description
1 polymer ?
#
loop_
_entity_poly.entity_id
_entity_poly.type
_entity_poly.pdbx_seq_one_letter_code
_entity_poly.pdbx_strand_id
1 'polypeptide(L)'
;MFRVSTLDLENLPRNDQGKVDFDKDFFGKESFLTVSGQLNGETYACALSKIYTFGPTFRAENSNTSRHLAEFWMLEPEVAFANLNDVAGLAEAMLKYVFKAVLEERADDMKFFAERVDKRSRFPSGALY
;
A
#
# COMPACT_ATOMS: atom_id res chain seq x y z
N MET A 1 14.37 -6.53 -0.80
CA MET A 1 13.80 -5.28 -1.36
C MET A 1 14.20 -5.19 -2.83
N PHE A 2 13.37 -4.58 -3.68
CA PHE A 2 13.75 -4.34 -5.08
C PHE A 2 14.72 -3.16 -5.15
N ARG A 3 15.87 -3.34 -5.80
CA ARG A 3 16.85 -2.28 -6.02
C ARG A 3 16.45 -1.46 -7.26
N VAL A 4 16.62 -0.16 -7.18
CA VAL A 4 16.46 0.77 -8.31
C VAL A 4 17.84 1.33 -8.63
N SER A 5 18.30 1.15 -9.86
CA SER A 5 19.64 1.56 -10.29
C SER A 5 19.64 1.88 -11.78
N THR A 6 20.47 2.84 -12.20
CA THR A 6 20.74 3.12 -13.61
C THR A 6 22.12 2.61 -14.05
N LEU A 7 22.84 1.91 -13.17
CA LEU A 7 24.15 1.36 -13.50
C LEU A 7 24.05 0.29 -14.59
N ASP A 8 25.06 0.27 -15.46
CA ASP A 8 25.24 -0.83 -16.42
C ASP A 8 25.67 -2.10 -15.67
N LEU A 9 24.80 -3.10 -15.65
CA LEU A 9 25.05 -4.36 -14.95
C LEU A 9 26.19 -5.18 -15.58
N GLU A 10 26.48 -4.98 -16.86
CA GLU A 10 27.58 -5.64 -17.57
C GLU A 10 28.93 -4.93 -17.32
N ASN A 11 28.89 -3.65 -16.93
CA ASN A 11 30.08 -2.83 -16.68
C ASN A 11 29.95 -1.98 -15.41
N LEU A 12 29.73 -2.65 -14.28
CA LEU A 12 29.54 -1.99 -13.00
C LEU A 12 30.78 -1.18 -12.59
N PRO A 13 30.64 0.11 -12.23
CA PRO A 13 31.75 0.88 -11.72
C PRO A 13 32.22 0.30 -10.38
N ARG A 14 33.54 0.38 -10.15
CA ARG A 14 34.17 -0.14 -8.94
C ARG A 14 34.93 0.97 -8.21
N ASN A 15 34.89 0.94 -6.88
CA ASN A 15 35.71 1.79 -6.04
C ASN A 15 37.09 1.15 -5.78
N ASP A 16 37.96 1.85 -5.03
CA ASP A 16 39.31 1.38 -4.71
C ASP A 16 39.34 0.06 -3.91
N GLN A 17 38.22 -0.34 -3.32
CA GLN A 17 38.05 -1.61 -2.61
C GLN A 17 37.52 -2.74 -3.51
N GLY A 18 37.32 -2.48 -4.81
CA GLY A 18 36.77 -3.44 -5.77
C GLY A 18 35.26 -3.72 -5.60
N LYS A 19 34.55 -2.94 -4.79
CA LYS A 19 33.09 -3.03 -4.63
C LYS A 19 32.38 -2.16 -5.65
N VAL A 20 31.10 -2.44 -5.91
CA VAL A 20 30.26 -1.59 -6.76
C VAL A 20 30.23 -0.17 -6.17
N ASP A 21 30.53 0.82 -7.00
CA ASP A 21 30.58 2.22 -6.63
C ASP A 21 29.21 2.89 -6.88
N PHE A 22 28.36 2.88 -5.85
CA PHE A 22 27.01 3.45 -5.92
C PHE A 22 26.99 4.99 -5.89
N ASP A 23 28.11 5.66 -5.60
CA ASP A 23 28.21 7.11 -5.73
C ASP A 23 28.07 7.54 -7.20
N LYS A 24 28.32 6.61 -8.14
CA LYS A 24 28.10 6.79 -9.58
C LYS A 24 26.72 6.35 -10.07
N ASP A 25 25.87 5.85 -9.18
CA ASP A 25 24.47 5.57 -9.51
C ASP A 25 23.65 6.88 -9.53
N PHE A 26 22.44 6.86 -10.10
CA PHE A 26 21.62 8.06 -10.30
C PHE A 26 21.38 8.89 -9.02
N PHE A 27 21.14 8.21 -7.90
CA PHE A 27 20.87 8.85 -6.61
C PHE A 27 22.14 9.07 -5.76
N GLY A 28 23.32 8.72 -6.28
CA GLY A 28 24.59 8.79 -5.56
C GLY A 28 24.65 7.90 -4.31
N LYS A 29 23.78 6.89 -4.22
CA LYS A 29 23.73 5.88 -3.18
C LYS A 29 22.85 4.72 -3.60
N GLU A 30 23.00 3.59 -2.93
CA GLU A 30 22.11 2.45 -3.11
C GLU A 30 20.66 2.85 -2.79
N SER A 31 19.75 2.51 -3.70
CA SER A 31 18.34 2.93 -3.65
C SER A 31 17.40 1.76 -3.90
N PHE A 32 16.23 1.80 -3.27
CA PHE A 32 15.28 0.69 -3.27
C PHE A 32 13.85 1.18 -3.40
N LEU A 33 12.97 0.34 -3.94
CA LEU A 33 11.53 0.54 -3.87
C LEU A 33 11.03 0.29 -2.44
N THR A 34 10.21 1.21 -1.92
CA THR A 34 9.77 1.17 -0.53
C THR A 34 8.72 0.09 -0.28
N VAL A 35 8.73 -0.46 0.95
CA VAL A 35 7.70 -1.37 1.45
C VAL A 35 6.57 -0.64 2.15
N SER A 36 6.76 0.64 2.51
CA SER A 36 5.80 1.47 3.25
C SER A 36 6.23 2.95 3.22
N GLY A 37 5.27 3.87 3.26
CA GLY A 37 5.50 5.31 3.44
C GLY A 37 5.47 5.77 4.90
N GLN A 38 5.23 4.88 5.86
CA GLN A 38 4.92 5.22 7.26
C GLN A 38 5.93 6.18 7.90
N LEU A 39 7.24 5.88 7.82
CA LEU A 39 8.28 6.73 8.42
C LEU A 39 8.30 8.15 7.84
N ASN A 40 8.05 8.28 6.54
CA ASN A 40 7.89 9.58 5.91
C ASN A 40 6.61 10.26 6.40
N GLY A 41 5.52 9.51 6.52
CA GLY A 41 4.23 9.95 7.05
C GLY A 41 4.33 10.54 8.46
N GLU A 42 5.05 9.89 9.38
CA GLU A 42 5.28 10.37 10.76
C GLU A 42 5.89 11.78 10.77
N THR A 43 6.86 12.03 9.90
CA THR A 43 7.50 13.36 9.79
C THR A 43 6.50 14.43 9.36
N TYR A 44 5.62 14.12 8.40
CA TYR A 44 4.58 15.06 7.97
C TYR A 44 3.49 15.23 9.04
N ALA A 45 3.12 14.17 9.76
CA ALA A 45 2.13 14.23 10.84
C ALA A 45 2.57 15.19 11.96
N CYS A 46 3.87 15.28 12.26
CA CYS A 46 4.42 16.26 13.20
C CYS A 46 4.12 17.73 12.82
N ALA A 47 3.95 18.03 11.52
CA ALA A 47 3.68 19.38 11.03
C ALA A 47 2.20 19.62 10.66
N LEU A 48 1.54 18.60 10.09
CA LEU A 48 0.19 18.71 9.52
C LEU A 48 -0.89 18.07 10.41
N SER A 49 -0.48 17.41 11.50
CA SER A 49 -1.31 16.67 12.46
C SER A 49 -2.06 15.45 11.90
N LYS A 50 -2.55 15.48 10.67
CA LYS A 50 -3.27 14.37 10.02
C LYS A 50 -2.84 14.28 8.57
N ILE A 51 -2.30 13.14 8.18
CA ILE A 51 -1.94 12.84 6.79
C ILE A 51 -2.44 11.45 6.42
N TYR A 52 -2.47 11.17 5.12
CA TYR A 52 -2.54 9.80 4.62
C TYR A 52 -1.69 9.69 3.36
N THR A 53 -1.08 8.53 3.16
CA THR A 53 -0.50 8.14 1.87
C THR A 53 -1.48 7.25 1.13
N PHE A 54 -1.51 7.35 -0.20
CA PHE A 54 -2.17 6.38 -1.06
C PHE A 54 -1.23 6.16 -2.24
N GLY A 55 -0.47 5.07 -2.23
CA GLY A 55 0.64 4.89 -3.16
C GLY A 55 1.07 3.44 -3.35
N PRO A 56 1.86 3.16 -4.41
CA PRO A 56 2.40 1.84 -4.67
C PRO A 56 3.51 1.50 -3.66
N THR A 57 3.55 0.23 -3.28
CA THR A 57 4.51 -0.36 -2.34
C THR A 57 4.92 -1.73 -2.86
N PHE A 58 6.12 -2.15 -2.49
CA PHE A 58 6.76 -3.27 -3.17
C PHE A 58 7.32 -4.28 -2.18
N ARG A 59 7.11 -5.57 -2.45
CA ARG A 59 7.68 -6.68 -1.65
C ARG A 59 8.43 -7.65 -2.55
N ALA A 60 9.73 -7.79 -2.30
CA ALA A 60 10.62 -8.66 -3.07
C ALA A 60 10.71 -10.08 -2.49
N GLU A 61 9.69 -10.53 -1.76
CA GLU A 61 9.64 -11.88 -1.22
C GLU A 61 9.32 -12.90 -2.32
N ASN A 62 10.04 -14.02 -2.37
CA ASN A 62 9.77 -15.09 -3.31
C ASN A 62 8.57 -15.92 -2.81
N SER A 63 7.37 -15.36 -2.97
CA SER A 63 6.12 -15.93 -2.47
C SER A 63 5.09 -16.03 -3.58
N ASN A 64 4.86 -17.25 -4.06
CA ASN A 64 3.88 -17.51 -5.11
C ASN A 64 2.59 -18.08 -4.51
N THR A 65 1.72 -17.19 -4.02
CA THR A 65 0.39 -17.55 -3.51
C THR A 65 -0.66 -16.69 -4.19
N SER A 66 -1.93 -17.12 -4.15
CA SER A 66 -3.05 -16.35 -4.72
C SER A 66 -3.35 -15.03 -4.00
N ARG A 67 -2.64 -14.72 -2.91
CA ARG A 67 -2.88 -13.54 -2.06
C ARG A 67 -1.66 -12.62 -1.93
N HIS A 68 -0.54 -12.94 -2.58
CA HIS A 68 0.68 -12.13 -2.51
C HIS A 68 0.95 -11.47 -3.86
N LEU A 69 1.29 -10.19 -3.81
CA LEU A 69 1.68 -9.38 -4.95
C LEU A 69 3.04 -8.75 -4.66
N ALA A 70 3.90 -8.69 -5.68
CA ALA A 70 5.19 -8.01 -5.59
C ALA A 70 5.05 -6.48 -5.59
N GLU A 71 3.97 -5.98 -6.18
CA GLU A 71 3.57 -4.57 -6.20
C GLU A 71 2.09 -4.48 -5.84
N PHE A 72 1.75 -3.62 -4.90
CA PHE A 72 0.37 -3.35 -4.49
C PHE A 72 0.27 -1.96 -3.87
N TRP A 73 -0.96 -1.45 -3.78
CA TRP A 73 -1.22 -0.13 -3.23
C TRP A 73 -1.54 -0.22 -1.74
N MET A 74 -0.94 0.67 -0.95
CA MET A 74 -1.29 0.87 0.45
C MET A 74 -1.93 2.25 0.65
N LEU A 75 -2.90 2.27 1.56
CA LEU A 75 -3.47 3.47 2.15
C LEU A 75 -3.01 3.52 3.62
N GLU A 76 -2.17 4.49 3.96
CA GLU A 76 -1.52 4.57 5.28
C GLU A 76 -1.85 5.92 5.94
N PRO A 77 -2.87 5.98 6.83
CA PRO A 77 -3.16 7.18 7.61
C PRO A 77 -2.21 7.32 8.80
N GLU A 78 -1.75 8.55 9.07
CA GLU A 78 -0.94 8.89 10.24
C GLU A 78 -1.55 10.11 10.95
N VAL A 79 -1.72 10.02 12.27
CA VAL A 79 -2.43 11.02 13.07
C VAL A 79 -1.61 11.36 14.31
N ALA A 80 -1.15 12.61 14.39
CA ALA A 80 -0.47 13.13 15.57
C ALA A 80 -1.39 13.15 16.79
N PHE A 81 -0.79 12.97 17.97
CA PHE A 81 -1.49 12.94 19.27
C PHE A 81 -2.52 11.81 19.42
N ALA A 82 -2.55 10.85 18.51
CA ALA A 82 -3.39 9.66 18.61
C ALA A 82 -2.71 8.58 19.45
N ASN A 83 -3.49 7.89 20.27
CA ASN A 83 -3.11 6.61 20.85
C ASN A 83 -3.71 5.44 20.05
N LEU A 84 -3.44 4.21 20.50
CA LEU A 84 -3.92 3.00 19.82
C LEU A 84 -5.46 2.94 19.67
N ASN A 85 -6.22 3.38 20.68
CA ASN A 85 -7.68 3.38 20.61
C ASN A 85 -8.20 4.36 19.56
N ASP A 86 -7.55 5.53 19.44
CA ASP A 86 -7.91 6.52 18.43
C ASP A 86 -7.69 5.99 17.01
N VAL A 87 -6.54 5.34 16.77
CA VAL A 87 -6.21 4.74 15.46
C VAL A 87 -7.11 3.54 15.15
N ALA A 88 -7.43 2.70 16.14
CA ALA A 88 -8.37 1.59 15.97
C ALA A 88 -9.79 2.09 15.62
N GLY A 89 -10.26 3.13 16.32
CA GLY A 89 -11.55 3.77 16.01
C GLY A 89 -11.58 4.40 14.61
N LEU A 90 -10.48 5.04 14.19
CA LEU A 90 -10.34 5.57 12.84
C LEU A 90 -10.41 4.47 11.78
N ALA A 91 -9.68 3.36 11.98
CA ALA A 91 -9.70 2.22 11.06
C ALA A 91 -11.10 1.62 10.92
N GLU A 92 -11.82 1.43 12.03
CA GLU A 92 -13.20 0.92 12.02
C GLU A 92 -14.14 1.88 11.27
N ALA A 93 -14.07 3.18 11.58
CA ALA A 93 -14.90 4.20 10.93
C ALA A 93 -14.66 4.27 9.42
N MET A 94 -13.38 4.23 9.01
CA MET A 94 -12.99 4.24 7.59
C MET A 94 -13.56 3.02 6.85
N LEU A 95 -13.41 1.81 7.40
CA LEU A 95 -13.93 0.60 6.79
C LEU A 95 -15.46 0.62 6.66
N LYS A 96 -16.16 1.00 7.74
CA LYS A 96 -17.64 1.12 7.71
C LYS A 96 -18.10 2.13 6.65
N TYR A 97 -17.42 3.27 6.55
CA TYR A 97 -17.74 4.28 5.56
C TYR A 97 -17.56 3.75 4.13
N VAL A 98 -16.41 3.14 3.83
CA VAL A 98 -16.12 2.60 2.49
C VAL A 98 -17.13 1.51 2.11
N PHE A 99 -17.43 0.57 3.01
CA PHE A 99 -18.43 -0.47 2.73
C PHE A 99 -19.82 0.10 2.49
N LYS A 100 -20.24 1.06 3.31
CA LYS A 100 -21.53 1.74 3.13
C LYS A 100 -21.59 2.43 1.76
N ALA A 101 -20.57 3.21 1.41
CA ALA A 101 -20.50 3.92 0.14
C ALA A 101 -20.59 2.95 -1.06
N VAL A 102 -19.85 1.83 -1.03
CA VAL A 102 -19.91 0.82 -2.09
C VAL A 102 -21.31 0.20 -2.20
N LEU A 103 -21.94 -0.14 -1.08
CA LEU A 103 -23.28 -0.74 -1.08
C LEU A 103 -24.37 0.22 -1.57
N GLU A 104 -24.26 1.50 -1.25
CA GLU A 104 -25.24 2.52 -1.64
C GLU A 104 -25.02 3.03 -3.07
N GLU A 105 -23.77 3.15 -3.53
CA GLU A 105 -23.43 3.80 -4.79
C GLU A 105 -23.15 2.82 -5.95
N ARG A 106 -22.91 1.54 -5.67
CA ARG A 106 -22.51 0.52 -6.68
C ARG A 106 -23.37 -0.75 -6.64
N ALA A 107 -24.68 -0.59 -6.47
CA ALA A 107 -25.62 -1.70 -6.35
C ALA A 107 -25.65 -2.64 -7.58
N ASP A 108 -25.40 -2.11 -8.78
CA ASP A 108 -25.32 -2.88 -10.03
C ASP A 108 -24.10 -3.81 -10.06
N ASP A 109 -22.92 -3.30 -9.74
CA ASP A 109 -21.70 -4.11 -9.59
C ASP A 109 -21.87 -5.16 -8.48
N MET A 110 -22.43 -4.77 -7.34
CA MET A 110 -22.68 -5.68 -6.23
C MET A 110 -23.64 -6.82 -6.61
N LYS A 111 -24.70 -6.52 -7.37
CA LYS A 111 -25.61 -7.55 -7.90
C LYS A 111 -24.88 -8.50 -8.85
N PHE A 112 -24.04 -7.98 -9.74
CA PHE A 112 -23.24 -8.79 -10.64
C PHE A 112 -22.30 -9.75 -9.88
N PHE A 113 -21.62 -9.26 -8.84
CA PHE A 113 -20.76 -10.10 -8.01
C PHE A 113 -21.54 -11.18 -7.26
N ALA A 114 -22.72 -10.84 -6.72
CA ALA A 114 -23.59 -11.80 -6.04
C ALA A 114 -24.04 -12.96 -6.96
N GLU A 115 -24.34 -12.67 -8.22
CA GLU A 115 -24.77 -13.69 -9.19
C GLU A 115 -23.62 -14.63 -9.62
N ARG A 116 -22.37 -14.15 -9.64
CA ARG A 116 -21.26 -14.86 -10.32
C ARG A 116 -20.14 -15.34 -9.43
N VAL A 117 -19.85 -14.65 -8.34
CA VAL A 117 -18.71 -14.95 -7.47
C VAL A 117 -19.18 -15.71 -6.23
N ASP A 118 -20.32 -15.33 -5.66
CA ASP A 118 -20.81 -15.92 -4.42
C ASP A 118 -22.13 -16.69 -4.61
N LYS A 119 -22.00 -17.98 -4.98
CA LYS A 119 -23.15 -18.90 -5.01
C LYS A 119 -23.72 -19.21 -3.61
N ARG A 120 -23.10 -18.71 -2.52
CA ARG A 120 -23.53 -18.90 -1.13
C ARG A 120 -24.05 -17.61 -0.48
N SER A 121 -23.86 -16.42 -1.08
CA SER A 121 -24.47 -15.18 -0.60
C SER A 121 -25.96 -15.20 -0.87
N ARG A 122 -26.70 -15.73 0.10
CA ARG A 122 -28.08 -15.29 0.30
C ARG A 122 -28.02 -13.88 0.87
N PHE A 123 -27.98 -12.87 0.00
CA PHE A 123 -28.51 -11.58 0.40
C PHE A 123 -29.97 -11.83 0.82
N PRO A 124 -30.37 -11.54 2.06
CA PRO A 124 -31.75 -11.71 2.45
C PRO A 124 -32.60 -10.87 1.48
N SER A 125 -33.52 -11.55 0.80
CA SER A 125 -34.49 -10.93 -0.09
C SER A 125 -35.32 -9.94 0.72
N GLY A 126 -34.92 -8.67 0.72
CA GLY A 126 -35.58 -7.63 1.52
C GLY A 126 -34.76 -6.39 1.85
N ALA A 127 -33.44 -6.35 1.62
CA ALA A 127 -32.63 -5.16 1.92
C ALA A 127 -32.64 -4.07 0.83
N LEU A 128 -33.54 -4.16 -0.15
CA LEU A 128 -33.75 -3.14 -1.19
C LEU A 128 -35.25 -2.84 -1.33
N TYR A 129 -35.87 -2.39 -0.24
CA TYR A 129 -37.07 -1.56 -0.22
C TYR A 129 -37.05 -0.69 1.05
#